data_AF-A0A2E0PGT3-F1
#
_entry.id   AF-A0A2E0PGT3-F1
#
_cell.length_a   1.000
_cell.length_b   1.000
_cell.length_c   1.000
_cell.angle_alpha   90.00
_cell.angle_beta   90.00
_cell.angle_gamma   90.00
#
_symmetry.space_group_name_H-M   'P 1'
#
loop_
_entity.id
_entity.type
_entity.pdbx_description
1 polymer ?
#
loop_
_entity_poly.entity_id
_entity_poly.type
_entity_poly.pdbx_seq_one_letter_code
_entity_poly.pdbx_strand_id
1 'polypeptide(L)'
;MADDIKTGFGFVIPVASLIGFVLSILSNNYFNGIIFIVAGMIVWMLYIFVIESTTPVLMGNILILFVVLLSIAVFLNYGLSQNMFGGYELKSDGSLIALLVLFFGGLIGVVFRQHISGTPTPSLSSEDLALVNKALEKSENIDNTNSDPKVIVVKQEMPREEKVEDDVDDEEEWDYSQMYAYPPDYYEEYEDEDEYED
;
A
#
# COMPACT_ATOMS: atom_id res chain seq x y z
N MET A 1 -23.22 9.93 6.14
CA MET A 1 -24.53 9.37 5.74
C MET A 1 -24.72 9.29 4.23
N ALA A 2 -24.69 10.40 3.46
CA ALA A 2 -24.81 10.32 2.00
C ALA A 2 -23.56 9.70 1.32
N ASP A 3 -22.37 9.95 1.87
CA ASP A 3 -21.10 9.42 1.34
C ASP A 3 -20.97 7.90 1.55
N ASP A 4 -21.59 7.37 2.60
CA ASP A 4 -21.60 5.93 2.90
C ASP A 4 -22.39 5.13 1.85
N ILE A 5 -23.47 5.70 1.34
CA ILE A 5 -24.32 5.08 0.31
C ILE A 5 -23.60 5.09 -1.05
N LYS A 6 -22.93 6.20 -1.39
CA LYS A 6 -22.14 6.31 -2.64
C LYS A 6 -20.93 5.38 -2.64
N THR A 7 -20.25 5.27 -1.50
CA THR A 7 -19.12 4.35 -1.30
C THR A 7 -19.60 2.90 -1.32
N GLY A 8 -20.74 2.60 -0.68
CA GLY A 8 -21.36 1.27 -0.67
C GLY A 8 -21.73 0.76 -2.06
N PHE A 9 -22.23 1.63 -2.95
CA PHE A 9 -22.54 1.25 -4.34
C PHE A 9 -21.29 0.89 -5.16
N GLY A 10 -20.13 1.48 -4.82
CA GLY A 10 -18.85 1.16 -5.45
C GLY A 10 -18.40 -0.29 -5.25
N PHE A 11 -18.87 -0.98 -4.20
CA PHE A 11 -18.52 -2.38 -3.94
C PHE A 11 -19.28 -3.39 -4.82
N VAL A 12 -20.37 -2.97 -5.47
CA VAL A 12 -21.15 -3.85 -6.34
C VAL A 12 -20.33 -4.31 -7.55
N ILE A 13 -19.46 -3.43 -8.07
CA ILE A 13 -18.63 -3.73 -9.24
C ILE A 13 -17.60 -4.84 -8.94
N PRO A 14 -16.76 -4.75 -7.88
CA PRO A 14 -15.88 -5.85 -7.49
C PRO A 14 -16.61 -7.16 -7.23
N VAL A 15 -17.78 -7.11 -6.57
CA VAL A 15 -18.56 -8.32 -6.28
C VAL A 15 -19.08 -8.95 -7.57
N ALA A 16 -19.59 -8.16 -8.51
CA ALA A 16 -20.05 -8.66 -9.82
C ALA A 16 -18.90 -9.29 -10.62
N SER A 17 -17.71 -8.66 -10.58
CA SER A 17 -16.51 -9.22 -11.19
C SER A 17 -16.12 -10.57 -10.56
N LEU A 18 -16.17 -10.67 -9.23
CA LEU A 18 -15.88 -11.91 -8.51
C LEU A 18 -16.85 -13.03 -8.89
N ILE A 19 -18.14 -12.72 -9.04
CA ILE A 19 -19.15 -13.69 -9.51
C ILE A 19 -18.81 -14.17 -10.93
N GLY A 20 -18.48 -13.24 -11.85
CA GLY A 20 -18.06 -13.59 -13.21
C GLY A 20 -16.81 -14.48 -13.25
N PHE A 21 -15.84 -14.20 -12.37
CA PHE A 21 -14.65 -15.03 -12.20
C PHE A 21 -14.99 -16.46 -11.75
N VAL A 22 -15.83 -16.61 -10.72
CA VAL A 22 -16.25 -17.93 -10.21
C VAL A 22 -17.00 -18.72 -11.28
N LEU A 23 -17.91 -18.08 -12.03
CA LEU A 23 -18.62 -18.73 -13.14
C LEU A 23 -17.67 -19.19 -14.25
N SER A 24 -16.60 -18.43 -14.50
CA SER A 24 -15.59 -18.76 -15.50
C SER A 24 -14.75 -19.98 -15.10
N ILE A 25 -14.37 -20.09 -13.82
CA ILE A 25 -13.73 -21.30 -13.28
C ILE A 25 -14.66 -22.50 -13.42
N LEU A 26 -15.94 -22.35 -13.06
CA LEU A 26 -16.92 -23.44 -13.10
C LEU A 26 -17.15 -23.96 -14.53
N SER A 27 -16.99 -23.09 -15.52
CA SER A 27 -17.10 -23.41 -16.94
C SER A 27 -15.80 -23.93 -17.57
N ASN A 28 -14.74 -24.13 -16.77
CA ASN A 28 -13.37 -24.44 -17.23
C ASN A 28 -12.81 -23.45 -18.27
N ASN A 29 -13.32 -22.22 -18.30
CA ASN A 29 -12.82 -21.16 -19.17
C ASN A 29 -12.04 -20.14 -18.33
N TYR A 30 -10.78 -20.47 -18.04
CA TYR A 30 -9.92 -19.65 -17.19
C TYR A 30 -9.54 -18.32 -17.85
N PHE A 31 -9.45 -18.29 -19.18
CA PHE A 31 -9.22 -17.06 -19.94
C PHE A 31 -10.31 -16.01 -19.68
N ASN A 32 -11.58 -16.41 -19.69
CA ASN A 32 -12.68 -15.52 -19.31
C ASN A 32 -12.57 -15.06 -17.86
N GLY A 33 -12.07 -15.91 -16.95
CA GLY A 33 -11.82 -15.54 -15.57
C GLY A 33 -10.83 -14.37 -15.45
N ILE A 34 -9.73 -14.42 -16.21
CA ILE A 34 -8.76 -13.31 -16.28
C ILE A 34 -9.45 -12.03 -16.75
N ILE A 35 -10.27 -12.10 -17.80
CA ILE A 35 -11.00 -10.94 -18.32
C ILE A 35 -11.91 -10.34 -17.26
N PHE A 36 -12.70 -11.13 -16.53
CA PHE A 36 -13.60 -10.61 -15.50
C PHE A 36 -12.86 -9.90 -14.38
N ILE A 37 -11.72 -10.44 -13.92
CA ILE A 37 -10.89 -9.83 -12.88
C ILE A 37 -10.29 -8.51 -13.37
N VAL A 38 -9.64 -8.52 -14.55
CA VAL A 38 -8.99 -7.32 -15.11
C VAL A 38 -10.02 -6.23 -15.43
N ALA A 39 -11.08 -6.58 -16.16
CA ALA A 39 -12.12 -5.63 -16.53
C ALA A 39 -12.85 -5.10 -15.28
N GLY A 40 -13.13 -5.98 -14.31
CA GLY A 40 -13.75 -5.59 -13.04
C GLY A 40 -12.92 -4.56 -12.28
N MET A 41 -11.60 -4.79 -12.18
CA MET A 41 -10.68 -3.85 -11.54
C MET A 41 -10.60 -2.52 -12.28
N ILE A 42 -10.50 -2.54 -13.61
CA ILE A 42 -10.43 -1.31 -14.41
C ILE A 42 -11.72 -0.50 -14.27
N VAL A 43 -12.89 -1.15 -14.42
CA VAL A 43 -14.20 -0.48 -14.30
C VAL A 43 -14.41 0.07 -12.89
N TRP A 44 -13.99 -0.67 -11.87
CA TRP A 44 -14.09 -0.22 -10.48
C TRP A 44 -13.18 0.98 -10.18
N MET A 45 -11.92 0.93 -10.64
CA MET A 45 -10.98 2.05 -10.50
C MET A 45 -11.50 3.30 -11.23
N LEU A 46 -12.04 3.13 -12.44
CA LEU A 46 -12.64 4.21 -13.21
C LEU A 46 -13.88 4.78 -12.49
N TYR A 47 -14.73 3.92 -11.92
CA TYR A 47 -15.89 4.36 -11.13
C TYR A 47 -15.48 5.26 -9.96
N ILE A 48 -14.48 4.83 -9.18
CA ILE A 48 -13.97 5.62 -8.04
C ILE A 48 -13.39 6.96 -8.52
N PHE A 49 -12.64 6.94 -9.63
CA PHE A 49 -12.04 8.15 -10.21
C PHE A 49 -13.10 9.16 -10.69
N VAL A 50 -14.13 8.70 -11.40
CA VAL A 50 -15.18 9.58 -11.97
C VAL A 50 -16.08 10.17 -10.90
N ILE A 51 -16.36 9.42 -9.83
CA ILE A 51 -17.32 9.84 -8.80
C ILE A 51 -16.67 10.70 -7.72
N GLU A 52 -15.34 10.92 -7.78
CA GLU A 52 -14.56 11.63 -6.76
C GLU A 52 -14.91 11.14 -5.34
N SER A 53 -15.14 9.83 -5.21
CA SER A 53 -15.53 9.24 -3.93
C SER A 53 -14.33 9.24 -3.00
N THR A 54 -14.58 9.45 -1.70
CA THR A 54 -13.60 9.12 -0.66
C THR A 54 -13.13 7.69 -0.87
N THR A 55 -11.83 7.51 -1.07
CA THR A 55 -11.24 6.20 -1.32
C THR A 55 -11.59 5.28 -0.14
N PRO A 56 -12.25 4.13 -0.38
CA PRO A 56 -12.69 3.29 0.72
C PRO A 56 -11.46 2.83 1.52
N VAL A 57 -11.57 2.84 2.86
CA VAL A 57 -10.49 2.39 3.77
C VAL A 57 -10.02 0.97 3.43
N LEU A 58 -10.90 0.16 2.82
CA LEU A 58 -10.64 -1.22 2.40
C LEU A 58 -10.03 -1.35 0.99
N MET A 59 -9.75 -0.25 0.28
CA MET A 59 -9.35 -0.26 -1.13
C MET A 59 -8.09 -1.09 -1.38
N GLY A 60 -7.07 -0.92 -0.54
CA GLY A 60 -5.83 -1.70 -0.62
C GLY A 60 -6.05 -3.20 -0.41
N ASN A 61 -6.92 -3.58 0.53
CA ASN A 61 -7.22 -5.00 0.79
C ASN A 61 -7.93 -5.65 -0.40
N ILE A 62 -8.86 -4.93 -1.03
CA ILE A 62 -9.57 -5.40 -2.22
C ILE A 62 -8.58 -5.55 -3.38
N LEU A 63 -7.69 -4.58 -3.58
CA LEU A 63 -6.66 -4.64 -4.62
C LEU A 63 -5.76 -5.87 -4.45
N ILE A 64 -5.26 -6.12 -3.24
CA ILE A 64 -4.46 -7.30 -2.91
C ILE A 64 -5.23 -8.58 -3.22
N LEU A 65 -6.50 -8.67 -2.80
CA LEU A 65 -7.35 -9.83 -3.07
C LEU A 65 -7.51 -10.06 -4.58
N PHE A 66 -7.75 -9.01 -5.36
CA PHE A 66 -7.90 -9.10 -6.81
C PHE A 66 -6.63 -9.54 -7.52
N VAL A 67 -5.45 -9.11 -7.05
CA VAL A 67 -4.18 -9.59 -7.59
C VAL A 67 -3.96 -11.07 -7.28
N VAL A 68 -4.31 -11.51 -6.07
CA VAL A 68 -4.23 -12.93 -5.70
C VAL A 68 -5.15 -13.76 -6.61
N LEU A 69 -6.38 -13.30 -6.83
CA LEU A 69 -7.31 -13.95 -7.77
C LEU A 69 -6.79 -13.94 -9.21
N LEU A 70 -6.21 -12.83 -9.67
CA LEU A 70 -5.60 -12.72 -10.99
C LEU A 70 -4.47 -13.73 -11.17
N SER A 71 -3.57 -13.85 -10.18
CA SER A 71 -2.48 -14.83 -10.22
C SER A 71 -3.00 -16.26 -10.31
N ILE A 72 -4.02 -16.60 -9.52
CA ILE A 72 -4.70 -17.91 -9.60
C ILE A 72 -5.29 -18.12 -10.99
N ALA A 73 -5.96 -17.12 -11.56
CA ALA A 73 -6.56 -17.21 -12.89
C ALA A 73 -5.50 -17.49 -13.98
N VAL A 74 -4.39 -16.76 -13.94
CA VAL A 74 -3.25 -16.92 -14.85
C VAL A 74 -2.61 -18.29 -14.66
N PHE A 75 -2.44 -18.74 -13.43
CA PHE A 75 -1.90 -20.06 -13.11
C PHE A 75 -2.80 -21.19 -13.65
N LEU A 76 -4.11 -21.10 -13.46
CA LEU A 76 -5.05 -22.10 -13.97
C LEU A 76 -5.06 -22.14 -15.50
N ASN A 77 -4.91 -20.99 -16.17
CA ASN A 77 -4.94 -20.91 -17.62
C ASN A 77 -3.62 -21.34 -18.30
N TYR A 78 -2.48 -20.96 -17.74
CA TYR A 78 -1.17 -21.16 -18.38
C TYR A 78 -0.25 -22.11 -17.62
N GLY A 79 -0.40 -22.21 -16.30
CA GLY A 79 0.43 -23.06 -15.42
C GLY A 79 -0.03 -24.51 -15.33
N LEU A 80 -1.29 -24.80 -15.68
CA LEU A 80 -1.82 -26.17 -15.75
C LEU A 80 -2.07 -26.58 -17.20
N SER A 81 -1.62 -27.79 -17.53
CA SER A 81 -1.91 -28.46 -18.80
C SER A 81 -2.56 -29.80 -18.51
N GLN A 82 -3.57 -30.17 -19.29
CA GLN A 82 -4.11 -31.52 -19.25
C GLN A 82 -3.31 -32.41 -20.21
N ASN A 83 -2.78 -33.50 -19.69
CA ASN A 83 -2.16 -34.55 -20.49
C ASN A 83 -3.26 -35.36 -21.21
N MET A 84 -2.91 -36.03 -22.30
CA MET A 84 -3.83 -36.86 -23.10
C MET A 84 -4.47 -38.02 -22.32
N PHE A 85 -3.91 -38.36 -21.16
CA PHE A 85 -4.43 -39.36 -20.24
C PHE A 85 -5.32 -38.77 -19.11
N GLY A 86 -5.65 -37.48 -19.19
CA GLY A 86 -6.48 -36.78 -18.20
C GLY A 86 -5.77 -36.38 -16.91
N GLY A 87 -4.44 -36.55 -16.82
CA GLY A 87 -3.62 -36.05 -15.72
C GLY A 87 -3.29 -34.56 -15.87
N TYR A 88 -3.04 -33.87 -14.75
CA TYR A 88 -2.56 -32.49 -14.77
C TYR A 88 -1.04 -32.45 -14.78
N GLU A 89 -0.47 -31.74 -15.72
CA GLU A 89 0.95 -31.44 -15.82
C GLU A 89 1.17 -29.95 -15.55
N LEU A 90 2.13 -29.65 -14.68
CA LEU A 90 2.50 -28.28 -14.35
C LEU A 90 3.48 -27.75 -15.39
N LYS A 91 3.08 -26.67 -16.07
CA LYS A 91 3.96 -25.92 -16.97
C LYS A 91 4.71 -24.87 -16.18
N SER A 92 6.03 -25.04 -16.07
CA SER A 92 6.93 -24.11 -15.37
C SER A 92 6.78 -22.68 -15.88
N ASP A 93 6.64 -22.50 -17.18
CA ASP A 93 6.63 -21.19 -17.82
C ASP A 93 5.39 -20.38 -17.42
N GLY A 94 4.22 -21.01 -17.45
CA GLY A 94 2.96 -20.38 -17.02
C GLY A 94 2.90 -20.16 -15.52
N SER A 95 3.50 -21.06 -14.73
CA SER A 95 3.62 -20.88 -13.28
C SER A 95 4.52 -19.71 -12.91
N LEU A 96 5.61 -19.49 -13.64
CA LEU A 96 6.55 -18.39 -13.42
C LEU A 96 5.86 -17.05 -13.71
N ILE A 97 5.11 -16.96 -14.82
CA ILE A 97 4.32 -15.77 -15.15
C ILE A 97 3.30 -15.46 -14.06
N ALA A 98 2.57 -16.46 -13.55
CA ALA A 98 1.60 -16.26 -12.47
C ALA A 98 2.26 -15.76 -11.17
N LEU A 99 3.48 -16.25 -10.88
CA LEU A 99 4.25 -15.82 -9.72
C LEU A 99 4.76 -14.38 -9.86
N LEU A 100 5.24 -13.98 -11.04
CA LEU A 100 5.63 -12.59 -11.30
C LEU A 100 4.44 -11.64 -11.15
N VAL A 101 3.28 -12.03 -11.67
CA VAL A 101 2.04 -11.26 -11.51
C VAL A 101 1.66 -11.11 -10.04
N LEU A 102 1.75 -12.19 -9.26
CA LEU A 102 1.51 -12.15 -7.81
C LEU A 102 2.49 -11.23 -7.09
N PHE A 103 3.78 -11.35 -7.42
CA PHE A 103 4.84 -10.62 -6.75
C PHE A 103 4.73 -9.11 -7.03
N PHE A 104 4.75 -8.72 -8.30
CA PHE A 104 4.68 -7.31 -8.67
C PHE A 104 3.31 -6.70 -8.35
N GLY A 105 2.22 -7.38 -8.67
CA GLY A 105 0.88 -6.90 -8.35
C GLY A 105 0.65 -6.82 -6.84
N GLY A 106 1.18 -7.79 -6.08
CA GLY A 106 1.02 -7.86 -4.63
C GLY A 106 1.76 -6.74 -3.94
N LEU A 107 3.00 -6.46 -4.36
CA LEU A 107 3.77 -5.31 -3.88
C LEU A 107 3.04 -4.00 -4.16
N ILE A 108 2.53 -3.80 -5.38
CA ILE A 108 1.73 -2.60 -5.72
C ILE A 108 0.50 -2.49 -4.80
N GLY A 109 -0.20 -3.60 -4.55
CA GLY A 109 -1.35 -3.62 -3.65
C GLY A 109 -1.01 -3.27 -2.20
N VAL A 110 0.13 -3.77 -1.69
CA VAL A 110 0.63 -3.46 -0.35
C VAL A 110 1.02 -1.99 -0.24
N VAL A 111 1.74 -1.46 -1.23
CA VAL A 111 2.10 -0.03 -1.31
C VAL A 111 0.83 0.82 -1.30
N PHE A 112 -0.17 0.48 -2.11
CA PHE A 112 -1.43 1.22 -2.17
C PHE A 112 -2.21 1.17 -0.84
N ARG A 113 -2.18 0.03 -0.15
CA ARG A 113 -2.76 -0.09 1.21
C ARG A 113 -2.08 0.87 2.17
N GLN A 114 -0.75 0.97 2.16
CA GLN A 114 0.01 1.85 3.05
C GLN A 114 -0.24 3.33 2.75
N HIS A 115 -0.31 3.72 1.47
CA HIS A 115 -0.50 5.11 1.08
C HIS A 115 -1.93 5.61 1.33
N ILE A 116 -2.95 4.74 1.22
CA ILE A 116 -4.36 5.10 1.49
C ILE A 116 -4.70 5.04 2.99
N SER A 117 -4.07 4.13 3.73
CA SER A 117 -4.38 3.97 5.16
C SER A 117 -3.89 5.14 6.03
N GLY A 118 -3.15 6.08 5.44
CA GLY A 118 -2.43 7.10 6.18
C GLY A 118 -1.36 6.45 7.06
N THR A 119 -0.33 7.21 7.39
CA THR A 119 0.45 6.93 8.60
C THR A 119 -0.51 6.54 9.72
N PRO A 120 -0.29 5.44 10.47
CA PRO A 120 -1.12 5.15 11.63
C PRO A 120 -1.08 6.42 12.48
N THR A 121 -2.21 7.12 12.59
CA THR A 121 -2.34 8.19 13.57
C THR A 121 -1.88 7.57 14.88
N PRO A 122 -0.83 8.10 15.53
CA PRO A 122 -0.34 7.51 16.75
C PRO A 122 -1.52 7.49 17.71
N SER A 123 -2.12 6.32 17.89
CA SER A 123 -3.08 6.12 18.94
C SER A 123 -2.29 6.40 20.20
N LEU A 124 -2.71 7.42 20.94
CA LEU A 124 -2.13 7.80 22.22
C LEU A 124 -1.76 6.53 23.00
N SER A 125 -0.56 6.50 23.59
CA SER A 125 -0.16 5.39 24.47
C SER A 125 -1.29 5.14 25.47
N SER A 126 -1.47 3.89 25.91
CA SER A 126 -2.46 3.56 26.96
C SER A 126 -2.30 4.45 28.21
N GLU A 127 -1.08 4.94 28.46
CA GLU A 127 -0.77 5.89 29.53
C GLU A 127 -1.26 7.31 29.21
N ASP A 128 -1.06 7.79 27.97
CA ASP A 128 -1.57 9.08 27.51
C ASP A 128 -3.09 9.13 27.51
N LEU A 129 -3.74 8.03 27.12
CA LEU A 129 -5.20 7.88 27.20
C LEU A 129 -5.70 7.96 28.65
N ALA A 130 -4.99 7.36 29.60
CA ALA A 130 -5.33 7.45 31.01
C ALA A 130 -5.19 8.88 31.56
N LEU A 131 -4.17 9.63 31.12
CA LEU A 131 -3.98 11.03 31.51
C LEU A 131 -5.06 11.95 30.92
N VAL A 132 -5.45 11.74 29.66
CA VAL A 132 -6.56 12.46 29.02
C VAL A 132 -7.88 12.16 29.72
N ASN A 133 -8.17 10.89 30.02
CA ASN A 133 -9.40 10.51 30.73
C ASN A 133 -9.44 11.10 32.15
N LYS A 134 -8.31 11.09 32.86
CA LYS A 134 -8.19 11.71 34.20
C LYS A 134 -8.35 13.24 34.14
N ALA A 135 -7.87 13.88 33.07
CA ALA A 135 -8.05 15.32 32.87
C ALA A 135 -9.51 15.67 32.54
N LEU A 136 -10.19 14.82 31.76
CA LEU A 136 -11.62 14.96 31.44
C LEU A 136 -12.49 14.81 32.69
N GLU A 137 -12.28 13.77 33.51
CA GLU A 137 -13.01 13.58 34.78
C GLU A 137 -12.79 14.74 35.77
N LYS A 138 -11.57 15.29 35.83
CA LYS A 138 -11.27 16.46 36.66
C LYS A 138 -11.93 17.74 36.14
N SER A 139 -12.21 17.83 34.84
CA SER A 139 -12.88 18.97 34.22
C SER A 139 -14.40 18.97 34.41
N GLU A 140 -15.02 17.79 34.56
CA GLU A 140 -16.46 17.62 34.81
C GLU A 140 -16.86 18.08 36.22
N ASN A 141 -15.90 18.10 37.17
CA ASN A 141 -16.13 18.51 38.56
C ASN A 141 -16.02 20.03 38.81
N ILE A 142 -15.83 20.84 37.76
CA ILE A 142 -15.70 22.31 37.89
C ILE A 142 -16.78 22.97 37.04
N ASP A 143 -17.81 23.48 37.73
CA ASP A 143 -18.95 24.29 37.28
C ASP A 143 -19.03 24.62 35.78
N ASN A 144 -20.07 24.08 35.14
CA ASN A 144 -20.50 24.28 33.75
C ASN A 144 -20.97 25.72 33.41
N THR A 145 -20.38 26.76 33.99
CA THR A 145 -20.89 28.14 33.84
C THR A 145 -20.01 29.08 33.03
N ASN A 146 -18.82 28.66 32.58
CA ASN A 146 -18.01 29.46 31.65
C ASN A 146 -17.56 28.66 30.42
N SER A 147 -18.08 29.11 29.28
CA SER A 147 -17.83 28.64 27.91
C SER A 147 -16.47 29.15 27.39
N ASP A 148 -15.39 28.89 28.11
CA ASP A 148 -14.04 29.15 27.59
C ASP A 148 -13.43 27.87 27.01
N PRO A 149 -12.87 27.90 25.79
CA PRO A 149 -12.24 26.74 25.18
C PRO A 149 -11.01 26.33 26.00
N LYS A 150 -11.07 25.17 26.66
CA LYS A 150 -9.96 24.61 27.43
C LYS A 150 -9.05 23.80 26.51
N VAL A 151 -7.83 24.29 26.30
CA VAL A 151 -6.82 23.65 25.45
C VAL A 151 -6.02 22.64 26.28
N ILE A 152 -6.11 21.35 25.92
CA ILE A 152 -5.27 20.30 26.50
C ILE A 152 -4.00 20.20 25.65
N VAL A 153 -2.89 20.74 26.15
CA VAL A 153 -1.58 20.61 25.49
C VAL A 153 -0.89 19.39 26.06
N VAL A 154 -0.95 18.26 25.34
CA VAL A 154 -0.13 17.09 25.65
C VAL A 154 1.24 17.30 24.99
N LYS A 155 2.29 17.45 25.79
CA LYS A 155 3.66 17.36 25.28
C LYS A 155 3.95 15.89 25.05
N GLN A 156 3.86 15.45 23.81
CA GLN A 156 4.43 14.17 23.40
C GLN A 156 5.95 14.33 23.44
N GLU A 157 6.56 13.87 24.53
CA GLU A 157 8.00 13.67 24.54
C GLU A 157 8.28 12.48 23.62
N MET A 158 9.02 12.70 22.53
CA MET A 158 9.63 11.61 21.78
C MET A 158 10.49 10.80 22.76
N PRO A 159 10.52 9.46 22.67
CA PRO A 159 11.24 8.64 23.64
C PRO A 159 12.68 9.11 23.73
N ARG A 160 13.10 9.55 24.92
CA ARG A 160 14.51 9.80 25.20
C ARG A 160 15.19 8.43 25.22
N GLU A 161 15.99 8.14 24.21
CA GLU A 161 16.86 6.97 24.21
C GLU A 161 17.73 7.00 25.47
N GLU A 162 17.54 5.99 26.32
CA GLU A 162 18.46 5.69 27.41
C GLU A 162 19.80 5.33 26.77
N LYS A 163 20.79 6.22 26.90
CA LYS A 163 22.18 5.89 26.63
C LYS A 163 22.63 4.83 27.65
N VAL A 164 22.62 3.58 27.23
CA VAL A 164 23.44 2.53 27.83
C VAL A 164 24.83 2.71 27.22
N GLU A 165 25.77 3.22 28.00
CA GLU A 165 27.19 3.10 27.68
C GLU A 165 27.56 1.61 27.85
N ASP A 166 27.85 0.93 26.74
CA ASP A 166 29.06 0.11 26.58
C ASP A 166 29.14 -0.45 25.14
N ASP A 167 30.34 -0.30 24.58
CA ASP A 167 30.97 -0.99 23.44
C ASP A 167 30.53 -0.67 21.99
N VAL A 168 31.41 0.13 21.38
CA VAL A 168 31.70 0.44 19.98
C VAL A 168 31.45 -0.71 18.99
N ASP A 169 30.59 -0.45 18.00
CA ASP A 169 30.83 -0.85 16.59
C ASP A 169 30.10 0.18 15.69
N ASP A 170 30.89 0.91 14.90
CA ASP A 170 30.44 1.97 13.99
C ASP A 170 29.72 1.35 12.77
N GLU A 171 28.38 1.40 12.73
CA GLU A 171 27.61 1.15 11.50
C GLU A 171 26.98 2.47 11.02
N GLU A 172 27.60 3.02 9.96
CA GLU A 172 27.22 4.25 9.27
C GLU A 172 25.75 4.22 8.83
N GLU A 173 24.95 5.07 9.48
CA GLU A 173 23.55 5.33 9.15
C GLU A 173 23.48 6.08 7.82
N TRP A 174 23.04 5.39 6.76
CA TRP A 174 22.95 5.91 5.41
C TRP A 174 21.99 7.12 5.34
N ASP A 175 22.56 8.32 5.25
CA ASP A 175 21.83 9.57 5.05
C ASP A 175 21.27 9.66 3.62
N TYR A 176 19.97 9.37 3.46
CA TYR A 176 19.24 9.47 2.20
C TYR A 176 19.03 10.92 1.72
N SER A 177 19.54 11.94 2.41
CA SER A 177 19.34 13.35 2.04
C SER A 177 20.08 13.79 0.77
N GLN A 178 21.03 12.99 0.26
CA GLN A 178 21.89 13.37 -0.87
C GLN A 178 21.49 12.79 -2.23
N MET A 179 20.38 12.04 -2.34
CA MET A 179 20.02 11.34 -3.59
C MET A 179 19.65 12.26 -4.77
N TYR A 180 19.54 13.58 -4.55
CA TYR A 180 19.28 14.59 -5.59
C TYR A 180 20.30 15.73 -5.64
N ALA A 181 21.53 15.53 -5.15
CA ALA A 181 22.61 16.46 -5.43
C ALA A 181 23.08 16.28 -6.89
N TYR A 182 22.75 17.25 -7.74
CA TYR A 182 23.26 17.37 -9.10
C TYR A 182 24.80 17.29 -9.08
N PRO A 183 25.46 16.50 -9.95
CA PRO A 183 26.90 16.38 -9.93
C PRO A 183 27.54 17.75 -10.21
N PRO A 184 28.61 18.13 -9.48
CA PRO A 184 29.33 19.37 -9.77
C PRO A 184 29.88 19.31 -11.19
N ASP A 185 29.48 20.27 -12.01
CA ASP A 185 30.02 20.49 -13.36
C ASP A 185 31.55 20.55 -13.25
N TYR A 186 32.21 19.57 -13.86
CA TYR A 186 33.65 19.57 -14.07
C TYR A 186 33.95 20.72 -15.03
N TYR A 187 34.30 21.88 -14.47
CA TYR A 187 35.03 22.89 -15.22
C TYR A 187 36.36 22.24 -15.63
N GLU A 188 36.45 21.83 -16.90
CA GLU A 188 37.72 21.52 -17.54
C GLU A 188 38.60 22.78 -17.46
N GLU A 189 39.48 22.80 -16.47
CA GLU A 189 40.62 23.69 -16.43
C GLU A 189 41.57 23.20 -17.53
N TYR A 190 41.43 23.76 -18.72
CA TYR A 190 42.41 23.64 -19.79
C TYR A 190 43.71 24.31 -19.32
N GLU A 191 44.55 23.56 -18.60
CA GLU A 191 45.95 23.91 -18.44
C GLU A 191 46.66 23.65 -19.78
N ASP A 192 46.83 24.73 -20.53
CA ASP A 192 47.70 24.84 -21.68
C ASP A 192 49.16 24.52 -21.28
N GLU A 193 49.58 23.25 -21.38
CA GLU A 193 50.99 22.88 -21.44
C GLU A 193 51.37 22.59 -22.91
N ASP A 194 51.61 23.70 -23.61
CA ASP A 194 52.39 23.76 -24.85
C ASP A 194 53.86 23.36 -24.57
N GLU A 195 54.22 22.09 -24.80
CA GLU A 195 55.62 21.70 -24.96
C GLU A 195 55.91 21.37 -26.45
N TYR A 196 56.49 22.36 -27.12
CA TYR A 196 56.92 22.32 -28.52
C TYR A 196 58.26 21.57 -28.71
N GLU A 197 58.27 20.69 -29.71
CA GLU A 197 59.30 20.42 -30.74
C GLU A 197 60.82 20.44 -30.38
N ASP A 198 61.48 19.28 -30.50
CA ASP A 198 62.56 18.98 -31.49
C ASP A 198 62.88 17.46 -31.56
#